data_AF-A0A5D2IKW0-F1
#
_entry.id   AF-A0A5D2IKW0-F1
#
_cell.length_a   1.000
_cell.length_b   1.000
_cell.length_c   1.000
_cell.angle_alpha   90.00
_cell.angle_beta   90.00
_cell.angle_gamma   90.00
#
_symmetry.space_group_name_H-M   'P 1'
#
loop_
_entity.id
_entity.type
_entity.pdbx_description
1 polymer ?
#
loop_
_entity_poly.entity_id
_entity_poly.type
_entity_poly.pdbx_seq_one_letter_code
_entity_poly.pdbx_strand_id
1 'polypeptide(L)'
;MKLHTHWLGDGILIDASRSDQFIWWPLTIREEMVRTQNWWKPIWNFRGPQRVRVFLWIVCSDKLLTNQERKRRRMTMDDRCSLCGVEVENMDHVLQSCIVAPVIWKRLVRKEKFIEFVTMQFPKWVHCNLSNPRYFAGDNADWDILFGLLRWNLWKCRNMLVFYEDFVELESILEVSLRMQQQYTFAMESLEVWLLVEELYRIGMRNGLLNLLDSLVPVRHWKRNFRVLLKAFDLPGGVDNMDIVSMLTSSA
;
A
#
# COMPACT_ATOMS: atom_id res chain seq x y z
N MET A 1 4.38 -48.24 0.06
CA MET A 1 5.51 -47.79 -0.77
C MET A 1 6.23 -46.71 0.04
N LYS A 2 7.45 -46.97 0.50
CA LYS A 2 8.21 -46.01 1.33
C LYS A 2 8.69 -44.87 0.44
N LEU A 3 8.22 -43.65 0.69
CA LEU A 3 8.75 -42.45 0.05
C LEU A 3 10.06 -42.09 0.77
N HIS A 4 11.18 -42.21 0.06
CA HIS A 4 12.46 -41.70 0.53
C HIS A 4 12.63 -40.29 -0.03
N THR A 5 12.61 -39.27 0.83
CA THR A 5 12.98 -37.90 0.47
C THR A 5 14.43 -37.67 0.83
N HIS A 6 15.27 -37.43 -0.18
CA HIS A 6 16.63 -36.92 0.02
C HIS A 6 16.65 -35.43 -0.33
N TRP A 7 17.17 -34.62 0.59
CA TRP A 7 17.40 -33.19 0.38
C TRP A 7 18.76 -32.97 -0.27
N LEU A 8 18.78 -32.30 -1.42
CA LEU A 8 19.98 -31.67 -1.98
C LEU A 8 19.63 -30.25 -2.40
N GLY A 9 20.25 -29.27 -1.73
CA GLY A 9 20.55 -27.90 -2.16
C GLY A 9 19.42 -27.03 -2.70
N ASP A 10 18.77 -27.43 -3.80
CA ASP A 10 17.99 -26.55 -4.66
C ASP A 10 16.66 -27.17 -5.18
N GLY A 11 16.18 -28.32 -4.67
CA GLY A 11 14.84 -28.83 -5.03
C GLY A 11 14.46 -30.22 -4.52
N ILE A 12 13.15 -30.54 -4.61
CA ILE A 12 12.55 -31.85 -4.27
C ILE A 12 12.34 -32.66 -5.57
N LEU A 13 12.91 -33.86 -5.64
CA LEU A 13 12.58 -34.89 -6.63
C LEU A 13 11.43 -35.75 -6.08
N ILE A 14 10.28 -35.74 -6.74
CA ILE A 14 9.25 -36.78 -6.56
C ILE A 14 9.36 -37.71 -7.76
N ASP A 15 9.88 -38.92 -7.53
CA ASP A 15 9.95 -39.98 -8.54
C ASP A 15 8.53 -40.45 -8.89
N ALA A 16 8.01 -39.96 -10.01
CA ALA A 16 6.90 -40.57 -10.71
C ALA A 16 7.51 -41.47 -11.79
N SER A 17 7.65 -42.75 -11.46
CA SER A 17 8.18 -43.75 -12.37
C SER A 17 7.39 -43.75 -13.69
N ARG A 18 8.13 -43.59 -14.80
CA ARG A 18 7.76 -43.78 -16.22
C ARG A 18 7.19 -42.57 -16.96
N SER A 19 8.06 -41.62 -17.27
CA SER A 19 8.37 -41.24 -18.65
C SER A 19 9.59 -40.32 -18.65
N ASP A 20 10.59 -40.61 -19.49
CA ASP A 20 11.79 -39.77 -19.71
C ASP A 20 11.44 -38.48 -20.49
N GLN A 21 10.42 -37.76 -20.05
CA GLN A 21 10.19 -36.37 -20.40
C GLN A 21 10.30 -35.56 -19.13
N PHE A 22 11.50 -35.01 -18.92
CA PHE A 22 11.69 -33.86 -18.04
C PHE A 22 10.82 -32.73 -18.60
N ILE A 23 9.59 -32.61 -18.10
CA ILE A 23 8.79 -31.40 -18.28
C ILE A 23 9.48 -30.34 -17.43
N TRP A 24 10.42 -29.62 -18.04
CA TRP A 24 10.83 -28.31 -17.56
C TRP A 24 9.57 -27.46 -17.59
N TRP A 25 8.86 -27.34 -16.47
CA TRP A 25 7.87 -26.29 -16.33
C TRP A 25 8.66 -24.97 -16.39
N PRO A 26 8.48 -24.14 -17.43
CA PRO A 26 9.14 -22.84 -17.46
C PRO A 26 8.70 -22.11 -16.20
N LEU A 27 9.67 -21.58 -15.44
CA LEU A 27 9.34 -20.63 -14.38
C LEU A 27 8.42 -19.58 -14.98
N THR A 28 7.31 -19.31 -14.32
CA THR A 28 6.47 -18.20 -14.75
C THR A 28 7.31 -16.92 -14.68
N ILE A 29 7.05 -15.95 -15.57
CA ILE A 29 7.74 -14.65 -15.57
C ILE A 29 7.75 -14.03 -14.16
N ARG A 30 6.67 -14.25 -13.39
CA ARG A 30 6.55 -13.80 -12.01
C ARG A 30 7.53 -14.51 -11.06
N GLU A 31 7.73 -15.82 -11.18
CA GLU A 31 8.71 -16.59 -10.40
C GLU A 31 10.15 -16.19 -10.73
N GLU A 32 10.44 -15.90 -12.00
CA GLU A 32 11.77 -15.45 -12.44
C GLU A 32 12.09 -14.03 -11.94
N MET A 33 11.11 -13.12 -11.98
CA MET A 33 11.27 -11.76 -11.44
C MET A 33 11.47 -11.75 -9.91
N VAL A 34 10.72 -12.59 -9.17
CA VAL A 34 10.80 -12.72 -7.70
C VAL A 34 12.17 -13.20 -7.21
N ARG A 35 12.89 -13.98 -8.02
CA ARG A 35 14.24 -14.48 -7.69
C ARG A 35 15.32 -13.40 -7.67
N THR A 36 15.09 -12.25 -8.30
CA THR A 36 16.05 -11.14 -8.24
C THR A 36 15.93 -10.44 -6.87
N GLN A 37 16.99 -10.46 -6.06
CA GLN A 37 16.99 -9.88 -4.70
C GLN A 37 16.53 -8.40 -4.66
N ASN A 38 16.69 -7.67 -5.77
CA ASN A 38 16.32 -6.26 -5.87
C ASN A 38 14.81 -6.04 -6.13
N TRP A 39 14.05 -7.07 -6.51
CA TRP A 39 12.63 -6.95 -6.86
C TRP A 39 11.75 -6.46 -5.71
N TRP A 40 12.07 -6.88 -4.50
CA TRP A 40 11.29 -6.55 -3.30
C TRP A 40 11.63 -5.17 -2.74
N LYS A 41 12.77 -4.59 -3.14
CA LYS A 41 13.28 -3.33 -2.59
C LYS A 41 12.27 -2.18 -2.72
N PRO A 42 11.60 -1.95 -3.86
CA PRO A 42 10.60 -0.89 -3.98
C PRO A 42 9.38 -1.10 -3.07
N ILE A 43 8.98 -2.36 -2.83
CA ILE A 43 7.87 -2.69 -1.94
C ILE A 43 8.29 -2.42 -0.49
N TRP A 44 9.47 -2.84 -0.07
CA TRP A 44 9.95 -2.61 1.29
C TRP A 44 10.24 -1.13 1.58
N ASN A 45 10.62 -0.36 0.56
CA ASN A 45 10.82 1.09 0.63
C ASN A 45 9.53 1.91 0.41
N PHE A 46 8.38 1.26 0.29
CA PHE A 46 7.10 1.96 0.15
C PHE A 46 6.87 2.93 1.33
N ARG A 47 6.61 4.20 1.02
CA ARG A 47 6.47 5.28 2.00
C ARG A 47 5.13 5.30 2.72
N GLY A 48 4.12 4.62 2.18
CA GLY A 48 2.76 4.63 2.72
C GLY A 48 2.55 3.72 3.94
N PRO A 49 1.29 3.54 4.38
CA PRO A 49 0.98 2.76 5.59
C PRO A 49 1.53 1.33 5.57
N GLN A 50 2.01 0.85 6.72
CA GLN A 50 2.59 -0.51 6.86
C GLN A 50 1.64 -1.61 6.38
N ARG A 51 0.34 -1.51 6.67
CA ARG A 51 -0.67 -2.47 6.21
C ARG A 51 -0.74 -2.57 4.68
N VAL A 52 -0.55 -1.45 3.98
CA VAL A 52 -0.56 -1.39 2.52
C VAL A 52 0.75 -1.98 1.97
N ARG A 53 1.88 -1.76 2.65
CA ARG A 53 3.16 -2.40 2.31
C ARG A 53 3.07 -3.93 2.34
N VAL A 54 2.54 -4.48 3.44
CA VAL A 54 2.35 -5.93 3.61
C VAL A 54 1.36 -6.45 2.54
N PHE A 55 0.29 -5.72 2.28
CA PHE A 55 -0.63 -6.04 1.20
C PHE A 55 0.05 -6.09 -0.18
N LEU A 56 0.87 -5.10 -0.53
CA LEU A 56 1.63 -5.10 -1.79
C LEU A 56 2.58 -6.29 -1.90
N TRP A 57 3.19 -6.70 -0.79
CA TRP A 57 3.99 -7.92 -0.75
C TRP A 57 3.16 -9.20 -0.98
N ILE A 58 1.99 -9.33 -0.35
CA ILE A 58 1.04 -10.45 -0.56
C ILE A 58 0.60 -10.51 -2.03
N VAL A 59 0.29 -9.35 -2.59
CA VAL A 59 -0.07 -9.17 -4.00
C VAL A 59 1.07 -9.63 -4.91
N CYS A 60 2.28 -9.12 -4.75
CA CYS A 60 3.39 -9.55 -5.60
C CYS A 60 3.77 -11.03 -5.41
N SER A 61 3.43 -11.62 -4.26
CA SER A 61 3.59 -13.05 -3.97
C SER A 61 2.48 -13.95 -4.53
N ASP A 62 1.49 -13.40 -5.22
CA ASP A 62 0.32 -14.11 -5.75
C ASP A 62 -0.52 -14.84 -4.69
N LYS A 63 -0.70 -14.22 -3.53
CA LYS A 63 -1.34 -14.84 -2.34
C LYS A 63 -2.71 -14.27 -1.96
N LEU A 64 -3.35 -13.50 -2.83
CA LEU A 64 -4.70 -12.98 -2.56
C LEU A 64 -5.76 -14.08 -2.73
N LEU A 65 -6.80 -14.04 -1.89
CA LEU A 65 -7.94 -14.96 -1.95
C LEU A 65 -9.00 -14.45 -2.93
N THR A 66 -8.65 -14.40 -4.22
CA THR A 66 -9.55 -13.99 -5.32
C THR A 66 -10.67 -15.03 -5.53
N ASN A 67 -11.71 -14.72 -6.31
CA ASN A 67 -12.80 -15.67 -6.54
C ASN A 67 -12.32 -16.88 -7.35
N GLN A 68 -11.34 -16.73 -8.25
CA GLN A 68 -10.64 -17.86 -8.86
C GLN A 68 -10.02 -18.79 -7.79
N GLU A 69 -9.29 -18.23 -6.83
CA GLU A 69 -8.70 -19.01 -5.73
C GLU A 69 -9.75 -19.59 -4.77
N ARG A 70 -10.83 -18.86 -4.48
CA ARG A 70 -11.95 -19.35 -3.67
C ARG A 70 -12.63 -20.54 -4.35
N LYS A 71 -12.86 -20.48 -5.66
CA LYS A 71 -13.44 -21.59 -6.44
C LYS A 71 -12.50 -22.79 -6.45
N ARG A 72 -11.19 -22.58 -6.66
CA ARG A 72 -10.16 -23.63 -6.57
C ARG A 72 -10.16 -24.32 -5.21
N ARG A 73 -10.38 -23.57 -4.12
CA ARG A 73 -10.48 -24.07 -2.74
C ARG A 73 -11.89 -24.52 -2.33
N ARG A 74 -12.85 -24.56 -3.27
CA ARG A 74 -14.24 -24.98 -3.04
C ARG A 74 -15.00 -24.13 -2.00
N MET A 75 -14.66 -22.84 -1.91
CA MET A 75 -15.33 -21.85 -1.04
C MET A 75 -16.44 -21.07 -1.75
N THR A 76 -16.52 -21.16 -3.07
CA THR A 76 -17.56 -20.56 -3.93
C THR A 76 -17.66 -21.40 -5.21
N MET A 77 -18.81 -21.32 -5.89
CA MET A 77 -18.98 -21.89 -7.24
C MET A 77 -18.72 -20.87 -8.35
N ASP A 78 -18.79 -19.58 -8.01
CA ASP A 78 -18.63 -18.46 -8.94
C ASP A 78 -17.24 -17.84 -8.80
N ASP A 79 -16.47 -17.84 -9.88
CA ASP A 79 -15.14 -17.22 -10.00
C ASP A 79 -15.18 -15.82 -10.60
N ARG A 80 -16.35 -15.28 -10.96
CA ARG A 80 -16.45 -13.94 -11.54
C ARG A 80 -16.05 -12.86 -10.54
N CYS A 81 -15.49 -11.78 -11.06
CA CYS A 81 -15.08 -10.61 -10.29
C CYS A 81 -16.29 -9.91 -9.68
N SER A 82 -16.28 -9.70 -8.37
CA SER A 82 -17.41 -9.06 -7.68
C SER A 82 -17.53 -7.57 -8.00
N LEU A 83 -16.49 -6.95 -8.58
CA LEU A 83 -16.53 -5.55 -9.02
C LEU A 83 -17.20 -5.37 -10.39
N CYS A 84 -16.92 -6.24 -11.36
CA CYS A 84 -17.47 -6.09 -12.72
C CYS A 84 -18.59 -7.08 -13.05
N GLY A 85 -18.68 -8.21 -12.34
CA GLY A 85 -19.66 -9.27 -12.55
C GLY A 85 -19.47 -10.13 -13.80
N VAL A 86 -18.40 -9.91 -14.57
CA VAL A 86 -18.23 -10.49 -15.92
C VAL A 86 -17.07 -11.49 -15.99
N GLU A 87 -15.85 -11.02 -15.79
CA GLU A 87 -14.62 -11.80 -16.02
C GLU A 87 -14.20 -12.61 -14.80
N VAL A 88 -13.39 -13.65 -15.02
CA VAL A 88 -12.79 -14.44 -13.94
C VAL A 88 -11.88 -13.55 -13.08
N GLU A 89 -12.09 -13.58 -11.77
CA GLU A 89 -11.35 -12.81 -10.81
C GLU A 89 -10.01 -13.46 -10.47
N ASN A 90 -8.99 -13.13 -11.24
CA ASN A 90 -7.61 -13.30 -10.83
C ASN A 90 -7.05 -11.99 -10.24
N MET A 91 -5.83 -12.05 -9.73
CA MET A 91 -5.19 -10.91 -9.07
C MET A 91 -5.01 -9.71 -10.00
N ASP A 92 -4.52 -9.96 -11.21
CA ASP A 92 -4.24 -8.93 -12.20
C ASP A 92 -5.55 -8.25 -12.63
N HIS A 93 -6.63 -9.03 -12.75
CA HIS A 93 -7.96 -8.53 -13.05
C HIS A 93 -8.45 -7.57 -11.97
N VAL A 94 -8.59 -8.04 -10.72
CA VAL A 94 -9.21 -7.22 -9.66
C VAL A 94 -8.44 -5.93 -9.36
N LEU A 95 -7.11 -5.92 -9.57
CA LEU A 95 -6.25 -4.78 -9.22
C LEU A 95 -5.82 -3.91 -10.43
N GLN A 96 -5.93 -4.39 -11.67
CA GLN A 96 -5.43 -3.68 -12.86
C GLN A 96 -6.43 -3.65 -14.01
N SER A 97 -6.88 -4.80 -14.51
CA SER A 97 -7.61 -4.88 -15.79
C SER A 97 -9.14 -4.91 -15.68
N CYS A 98 -9.69 -5.09 -14.48
CA CYS A 98 -11.13 -4.96 -14.21
C CYS A 98 -11.60 -3.56 -14.62
N ILE A 99 -12.71 -3.46 -15.37
CA ILE A 99 -13.21 -2.19 -15.94
C ILE A 99 -13.31 -1.03 -14.93
N VAL A 100 -13.54 -1.32 -13.66
CA VAL A 100 -13.58 -0.34 -12.56
C VAL A 100 -12.22 0.33 -12.36
N ALA A 101 -11.12 -0.42 -12.43
CA ALA A 101 -9.78 0.08 -12.15
C ALA A 101 -9.29 1.10 -13.22
N PRO A 102 -9.30 0.82 -14.54
CA PRO A 102 -8.91 1.78 -15.57
C PRO A 102 -9.72 3.08 -15.57
N VAL A 103 -11.00 3.05 -15.20
CA VAL A 103 -11.84 4.25 -15.06
C VAL A 103 -11.24 5.21 -14.01
N ILE A 104 -10.75 4.66 -12.89
CA ILE A 104 -10.08 5.45 -11.85
C ILE A 104 -8.70 5.90 -12.32
N TRP A 105 -7.90 4.99 -12.87
CA TRP A 105 -6.54 5.29 -13.33
C TRP A 105 -6.49 6.38 -14.40
N LYS A 106 -7.50 6.45 -15.28
CA LYS A 106 -7.61 7.45 -16.35
C LYS A 106 -7.65 8.89 -15.82
N ARG A 107 -8.09 9.09 -14.58
CA ARG A 107 -8.13 10.41 -13.92
C ARG A 107 -6.79 10.84 -13.33
N LEU A 108 -5.86 9.90 -13.15
CA LEU A 108 -4.65 10.11 -12.35
C LEU A 108 -3.35 9.90 -13.12
N VAL A 109 -3.38 9.09 -14.17
CA VAL A 109 -2.23 8.75 -15.01
C VAL A 109 -2.11 9.75 -16.15
N ARG A 110 -0.87 10.09 -16.53
CA ARG A 110 -0.58 10.92 -17.71
C ARG A 110 -1.24 10.33 -18.95
N LYS A 111 -1.91 11.18 -19.74
CA LYS A 111 -2.72 10.74 -20.88
C LYS A 111 -1.89 9.94 -21.88
N GLU A 112 -0.68 10.41 -22.16
CA GLU A 112 0.29 9.79 -23.07
C GLU A 112 0.86 8.46 -22.57
N LYS A 113 0.71 8.15 -21.28
CA LYS A 113 1.18 6.91 -20.65
C LYS A 113 0.07 5.94 -20.28
N PHE A 114 -1.20 6.31 -20.44
CA PHE A 114 -2.32 5.51 -19.95
C PHE A 114 -2.38 4.10 -20.57
N ILE A 115 -2.17 3.97 -21.88
CA ILE A 115 -2.18 2.66 -22.55
C ILE A 115 -1.05 1.77 -22.06
N GLU A 116 0.17 2.30 -21.99
CA GLU A 116 1.33 1.60 -21.42
C GLU A 116 1.04 1.14 -19.98
N PHE A 117 0.42 2.01 -19.19
CA PHE A 117 0.10 1.74 -17.80
C PHE A 117 -0.89 0.57 -17.62
N VAL A 118 -2.01 0.57 -18.35
CA VAL A 118 -3.05 -0.46 -18.17
C VAL A 118 -2.71 -1.80 -18.84
N THR A 119 -1.77 -1.81 -19.80
CA THR A 119 -1.35 -3.03 -20.52
C THR A 119 -0.07 -3.65 -19.97
N MET A 120 0.65 -2.96 -19.07
CA MET A 120 1.89 -3.47 -18.48
C MET A 120 1.64 -4.74 -17.67
N GLN A 121 2.51 -5.74 -17.81
CA GLN A 121 2.43 -6.96 -16.99
C GLN A 121 2.50 -6.63 -15.50
N PHE A 122 1.63 -7.27 -14.72
CA PHE A 122 1.33 -6.87 -13.35
C PHE A 122 2.56 -6.72 -12.43
N PRO A 123 3.53 -7.67 -12.38
CA PRO A 123 4.71 -7.50 -11.55
C PRO A 123 5.49 -6.25 -11.94
N LYS A 124 5.81 -6.09 -13.22
CA LYS A 124 6.51 -4.92 -13.77
C LYS A 124 5.75 -3.63 -13.47
N TRP A 125 4.42 -3.69 -13.57
CA TRP A 125 3.53 -2.58 -13.27
C TRP A 125 3.64 -2.13 -11.81
N VAL A 126 3.65 -3.06 -10.84
CA VAL A 126 3.91 -2.71 -9.43
C VAL A 126 5.28 -2.05 -9.27
N HIS A 127 6.32 -2.69 -9.81
CA HIS A 127 7.70 -2.26 -9.61
C HIS A 127 7.96 -0.87 -10.18
N CYS A 128 7.52 -0.59 -11.41
CA CYS A 128 7.70 0.72 -12.04
C CYS A 128 7.02 1.85 -11.24
N ASN A 129 5.79 1.61 -10.76
CA ASN A 129 5.04 2.61 -10.00
C ASN A 129 5.63 2.92 -8.62
N LEU A 130 6.31 1.95 -7.99
CA LEU A 130 6.99 2.15 -6.71
C LEU A 130 8.43 2.68 -6.88
N SER A 131 9.13 2.29 -7.94
CA SER A 131 10.55 2.67 -8.15
C SER A 131 10.71 4.00 -8.88
N ASN A 132 9.77 4.36 -9.74
CA ASN A 132 9.78 5.62 -10.48
C ASN A 132 8.38 6.27 -10.44
N PRO A 133 7.96 6.82 -9.28
CA PRO A 133 6.58 7.28 -9.08
C PRO A 133 6.16 8.37 -10.07
N ARG A 134 7.09 9.17 -10.59
CA ARG A 134 6.81 10.25 -11.53
C ARG A 134 6.63 9.80 -12.99
N TYR A 135 6.94 8.54 -13.32
CA TYR A 135 6.87 8.07 -14.70
C TYR A 135 5.42 8.05 -15.23
N PHE A 136 4.48 7.58 -14.40
CA PHE A 136 3.07 7.44 -14.76
C PHE A 136 2.17 8.51 -14.16
N ALA A 137 2.55 9.07 -13.00
CA ALA A 137 1.75 10.06 -12.29
C ALA A 137 1.47 11.29 -13.15
N GLY A 138 0.21 11.74 -13.18
CA GLY A 138 -0.14 13.10 -13.56
C GLY A 138 0.34 14.08 -12.49
N ASP A 139 -0.59 14.74 -11.81
CA ASP A 139 -0.25 15.84 -10.90
C ASP A 139 -0.03 15.43 -9.43
N ASN A 140 -0.14 14.14 -9.10
CA ASN A 140 -0.05 13.68 -7.72
C ASN A 140 1.42 13.54 -7.27
N ALA A 141 1.85 14.37 -6.31
CA ALA A 141 3.22 14.40 -5.80
C ALA A 141 3.60 13.13 -5.00
N ASP A 142 2.65 12.48 -4.34
CA ASP A 142 2.83 11.29 -3.51
C ASP A 142 2.28 10.03 -4.19
N TRP A 143 2.54 9.91 -5.49
CA TRP A 143 1.99 8.89 -6.36
C TRP A 143 2.16 7.46 -5.83
N ASP A 144 3.34 7.11 -5.32
CA ASP A 144 3.61 5.78 -4.76
C ASP A 144 2.58 5.44 -3.67
N ILE A 145 2.34 6.38 -2.75
CA ILE A 145 1.37 6.24 -1.66
C ILE A 145 -0.05 6.08 -2.22
N LEU A 146 -0.48 6.96 -3.13
CA LEU A 146 -1.82 6.87 -3.74
C LEU A 146 -2.02 5.57 -4.51
N PHE A 147 -1.00 5.15 -5.27
CA PHE A 147 -1.01 3.91 -6.04
C PHE A 147 -1.20 2.69 -5.15
N GLY A 148 -0.47 2.62 -4.03
CA GLY A 148 -0.65 1.56 -3.04
C GLY A 148 -2.04 1.59 -2.40
N LEU A 149 -2.53 2.78 -2.01
CA LEU A 149 -3.83 2.97 -1.39
C LEU A 149 -5.00 2.62 -2.31
N LEU A 150 -4.94 3.00 -3.59
CA LEU A 150 -5.97 2.67 -4.58
C LEU A 150 -6.12 1.16 -4.75
N ARG A 151 -5.01 0.44 -4.84
CA ARG A 151 -5.04 -1.03 -4.91
C ARG A 151 -5.59 -1.66 -3.64
N TRP A 152 -5.17 -1.13 -2.49
CA TRP A 152 -5.71 -1.56 -1.20
C TRP A 152 -7.23 -1.34 -1.13
N ASN A 153 -7.72 -0.18 -1.58
CA ASN A 153 -9.13 0.16 -1.54
C ASN A 153 -9.96 -0.57 -2.61
N LEU A 154 -9.40 -0.87 -3.78
CA LEU A 154 -10.00 -1.81 -4.75
C LEU A 154 -10.21 -3.18 -4.11
N TRP A 155 -9.17 -3.73 -3.46
CA TRP A 155 -9.26 -5.01 -2.78
C TRP A 155 -10.25 -4.98 -1.60
N LYS A 156 -10.23 -3.91 -0.80
CA LYS A 156 -11.16 -3.72 0.31
C LYS A 156 -12.61 -3.65 -0.18
N CYS A 157 -12.91 -2.81 -1.18
CA CYS A 157 -14.24 -2.68 -1.76
C CYS A 157 -14.74 -4.04 -2.29
N ARG A 158 -13.90 -4.74 -3.05
CA ARG A 158 -14.20 -6.11 -3.50
C ARG A 158 -14.51 -7.04 -2.33
N ASN A 159 -13.71 -7.03 -1.26
CA ASN A 159 -13.96 -7.90 -0.10
C ASN A 159 -15.26 -7.54 0.61
N MET A 160 -15.61 -6.25 0.69
CA MET A 160 -16.88 -5.83 1.26
C MET A 160 -18.05 -6.43 0.47
N LEU A 161 -18.02 -6.35 -0.86
CA LEU A 161 -19.04 -6.93 -1.75
C LEU A 161 -19.14 -8.46 -1.64
N VAL A 162 -18.04 -9.14 -1.30
CA VAL A 162 -18.00 -10.61 -1.20
C VAL A 162 -18.51 -11.12 0.14
N PHE A 163 -18.19 -10.44 1.23
CA PHE A 163 -18.39 -10.95 2.59
C PHE A 163 -19.52 -10.25 3.35
N TYR A 164 -20.10 -9.19 2.79
CA TYR A 164 -21.19 -8.43 3.41
C TYR A 164 -22.32 -8.24 2.38
N GLU A 165 -23.43 -8.96 2.57
CA GLU A 165 -24.55 -9.00 1.61
C GLU A 165 -25.24 -7.64 1.43
N ASP A 166 -25.31 -6.83 2.50
CA ASP A 166 -25.96 -5.52 2.49
C ASP A 166 -24.97 -4.36 2.25
N PHE A 167 -23.77 -4.63 1.74
CA PHE A 167 -22.79 -3.59 1.51
C PHE A 167 -23.21 -2.66 0.36
N VAL A 168 -23.35 -1.38 0.69
CA VAL A 168 -23.54 -0.30 -0.28
C VAL A 168 -22.31 0.59 -0.24
N GLU A 169 -21.63 0.72 -1.38
CA GLU A 169 -20.51 1.65 -1.52
C GLU A 169 -21.05 3.08 -1.61
N LEU A 170 -20.81 3.87 -0.56
CA LEU A 170 -21.29 5.25 -0.45
C LEU A 170 -20.28 6.27 -0.98
N GLU A 171 -19.02 5.88 -1.10
CA GLU A 171 -17.94 6.78 -1.50
C GLU A 171 -17.14 6.15 -2.63
N SER A 172 -16.67 6.95 -3.59
CA SER A 172 -15.86 6.38 -4.65
C SER A 172 -14.51 5.90 -4.11
N ILE A 173 -14.01 4.78 -4.66
CA ILE A 173 -12.68 4.23 -4.33
C ILE A 173 -11.58 5.29 -4.50
N LEU A 174 -11.76 6.23 -5.43
CA LEU A 174 -10.83 7.34 -5.65
C LEU A 174 -10.85 8.34 -4.48
N GLU A 175 -12.02 8.79 -4.04
CA GLU A 175 -12.17 9.78 -2.97
C GLU A 175 -11.62 9.24 -1.64
N VAL A 176 -11.98 8.01 -1.27
CA VAL A 176 -11.44 7.38 -0.05
C VAL A 176 -9.92 7.25 -0.12
N SER A 177 -9.36 6.93 -1.30
CA SER A 177 -7.91 6.79 -1.47
C SER A 177 -7.17 8.13 -1.38
N LEU A 178 -7.70 9.19 -2.00
CA LEU A 178 -7.14 10.53 -1.91
C LEU A 178 -7.20 11.07 -0.48
N ARG A 179 -8.33 10.88 0.21
CA ARG A 179 -8.46 11.27 1.62
C ARG A 179 -7.46 10.51 2.50
N MET A 180 -7.32 9.20 2.30
CA MET A 180 -6.34 8.41 3.05
C MET A 180 -4.90 8.85 2.77
N GLN A 181 -4.58 9.22 1.52
CA GLN A 181 -3.27 9.77 1.18
C GLN A 181 -3.02 11.06 1.95
N GLN A 182 -3.94 12.03 1.86
CA GLN A 182 -3.82 13.32 2.54
C GLN A 182 -3.68 13.19 4.05
N GLN A 183 -4.49 12.34 4.67
CA GLN A 183 -4.42 12.09 6.12
C GLN A 183 -3.07 11.48 6.51
N TYR A 184 -2.57 10.54 5.70
CA TYR A 184 -1.29 9.89 5.97
C TYR A 184 -0.11 10.83 5.76
N THR A 185 -0.05 11.55 4.64
CA THR A 185 1.05 12.49 4.36
C THR A 185 1.09 13.61 5.40
N PHE A 186 -0.06 14.18 5.75
CA PHE A 186 -0.16 15.16 6.83
C PHE A 186 0.33 14.61 8.19
N ALA A 187 -0.02 13.37 8.53
CA ALA A 187 0.43 12.74 9.77
C ALA A 187 1.95 12.51 9.77
N MET A 188 2.54 12.13 8.63
CA MET A 188 3.99 11.94 8.48
C MET A 188 4.74 13.27 8.62
N GLU A 189 4.29 14.33 7.94
CA GLU A 189 4.85 15.68 8.08
C GLU A 189 4.76 16.18 9.53
N SER A 190 3.62 15.93 10.19
CA SER A 190 3.43 16.32 11.59
C SER A 190 4.36 15.56 12.54
N LEU A 191 4.64 14.28 12.28
CA LEU A 191 5.56 13.48 13.08
C LEU A 191 7.02 13.93 12.91
N GLU A 192 7.44 14.25 11.69
CA GLU A 192 8.78 14.80 11.42
C GLU A 192 9.00 16.12 12.16
N VAL A 193 8.01 17.02 12.11
CA VAL A 193 8.01 18.27 12.89
C VAL A 193 8.10 17.99 14.39
N TRP A 194 7.33 17.01 14.88
CA TRP A 194 7.33 16.67 16.31
C TRP A 194 8.68 16.12 16.77
N LEU A 195 9.29 15.20 16.02
CA LEU A 195 10.63 14.67 16.32
C LEU A 195 11.70 15.75 16.30
N LEU A 196 11.59 16.71 15.37
CA LEU A 196 12.49 17.86 15.32
C LEU A 196 12.32 18.76 16.55
N VAL A 197 11.07 19.02 16.95
CA VAL A 197 10.76 19.78 18.18
C VAL A 197 11.33 19.09 19.42
N GLU A 198 11.16 17.77 19.53
CA GLU A 198 11.70 16.97 20.63
C GLU A 198 13.24 17.02 20.67
N GLU A 199 13.89 16.90 19.52
CA GLU A 199 15.36 16.99 19.41
C GLU A 199 15.88 18.39 19.78
N LEU A 200 15.25 19.45 19.27
CA LEU A 200 15.62 20.85 19.59
C LEU A 200 15.47 21.14 21.08
N TYR A 201 14.41 20.60 21.70
CA TYR A 201 14.21 20.69 23.15
C TYR A 201 15.30 19.92 23.90
N ARG A 202 15.60 18.68 23.50
CA ARG A 202 16.61 17.81 24.11
C ARG A 202 18.00 18.45 24.12
N ILE A 203 18.37 19.17 23.06
CA ILE A 203 19.68 19.83 22.92
C ILE A 203 19.71 21.29 23.43
N GLY A 204 18.63 21.77 24.06
CA GLY A 204 18.58 23.09 24.69
C GLY A 204 18.54 24.28 23.72
N MET A 205 18.22 24.06 22.44
CA MET A 205 18.16 25.12 21.42
C MET A 205 16.84 25.88 21.43
N ARG A 206 16.59 26.69 22.47
CA ARG A 206 15.37 27.50 22.63
C ARG A 206 15.08 28.45 21.46
N ASN A 207 16.10 29.12 20.93
CA ASN A 207 15.93 30.05 19.79
C ASN A 207 15.64 29.31 18.48
N GLY A 208 16.19 28.09 18.32
CA GLY A 208 15.87 27.22 17.18
C GLY A 208 14.42 26.73 17.23
N LEU A 209 13.91 26.42 18.43
CA LEU A 209 12.53 26.02 18.65
C LEU A 209 11.54 27.14 18.31
N LEU A 210 11.79 28.38 18.75
CA LEU A 210 10.92 29.52 18.47
C LEU A 210 10.88 29.87 16.98
N ASN A 211 12.04 29.92 16.32
CA ASN A 211 12.11 30.17 14.87
C ASN A 211 11.42 29.07 14.05
N LEU A 212 11.55 27.80 14.48
CA LEU A 212 10.85 26.69 13.84
C LEU A 212 9.33 26.83 13.99
N LEU A 213 8.85 27.08 15.21
CA LEU A 213 7.43 27.26 15.49
C LEU A 213 6.84 28.44 14.70
N ASP A 214 7.56 29.56 14.58
CA ASP A 214 7.15 30.74 13.82
C ASP A 214 7.16 30.51 12.29
N SER A 215 8.06 29.66 11.79
CA SER A 215 8.11 29.30 10.36
C SER A 215 6.99 28.36 9.92
N LEU A 216 6.40 27.60 10.86
CA LEU A 216 5.34 26.61 10.61
C LEU A 216 3.91 27.18 10.73
N VAL A 217 3.76 28.51 10.86
CA VAL A 217 2.51 29.21 11.23
C VAL A 217 1.37 29.25 10.17
N PRO A 218 1.39 28.69 8.94
CA PRO A 218 0.14 28.60 8.18
C PRO A 218 -0.79 27.47 8.65
N VAL A 219 -0.41 26.61 9.61
CA VAL A 219 -1.22 25.43 9.96
C VAL A 219 -2.12 25.69 11.18
N ARG A 220 -3.25 26.38 10.96
CA ARG A 220 -4.37 26.48 11.91
C ARG A 220 -4.91 25.11 12.41
N HIS A 221 -4.46 24.00 11.84
CA HIS A 221 -4.87 22.64 12.16
C HIS A 221 -4.00 21.94 13.23
N TRP A 222 -2.78 22.42 13.51
CA TRP A 222 -1.89 21.80 14.51
C TRP A 222 -2.53 21.80 15.90
N LYS A 223 -3.07 22.94 16.36
CA LYS A 223 -3.65 23.09 17.71
C LYS A 223 -4.80 22.11 17.99
N ARG A 224 -5.56 21.72 16.96
CA ARG A 224 -6.69 20.77 17.10
C ARG A 224 -6.21 19.31 17.15
N ASN A 225 -5.13 18.97 16.45
CA ASN A 225 -4.59 17.61 16.39
C ASN A 225 -3.50 17.34 17.43
N PHE A 226 -2.90 18.37 18.04
CA PHE A 226 -1.90 18.22 19.08
C PHE A 226 -2.46 17.48 20.32
N ARG A 227 -3.72 17.73 20.69
CA ARG A 227 -4.43 16.96 21.74
C ARG A 227 -4.70 15.51 21.36
N VAL A 228 -4.81 15.20 20.06
CA VAL A 228 -5.01 13.83 19.55
C VAL A 228 -3.68 13.07 19.56
N LEU A 229 -2.59 13.72 19.19
CA LEU A 229 -1.23 13.18 19.29
C LEU A 229 -0.87 12.90 20.77
N LEU A 230 -1.13 13.83 21.69
CA LEU A 230 -0.89 13.62 23.13
C LEU A 230 -1.69 12.46 23.74
N LYS A 231 -2.91 12.19 23.24
CA LYS A 231 -3.73 11.04 23.68
C LYS A 231 -3.32 9.72 23.04
N ALA A 232 -2.65 9.73 21.89
CA ALA A 232 -2.27 8.52 21.17
C ALA A 232 -0.95 7.89 21.68
N PHE A 233 -0.16 8.63 22.44
CA PHE A 233 1.20 8.22 22.84
C PHE A 233 1.37 7.89 24.33
N ASP A 234 0.30 7.88 25.15
CA ASP A 234 0.30 7.49 26.58
C ASP A 234 1.63 7.82 27.30
N LEU A 235 2.03 9.09 27.25
CA LEU A 235 3.32 9.52 27.78
C LEU A 235 3.34 9.40 29.31
N PRO A 236 4.35 8.73 29.90
CA PRO A 236 4.46 8.60 31.34
C PRO A 236 4.88 9.94 31.96
N GLY A 237 3.96 10.51 32.74
CA GLY A 237 4.20 11.35 33.92
C GLY A 237 5.20 12.50 33.82
N GLY A 238 4.69 13.73 33.87
CA GLY A 238 5.33 14.78 34.68
C GLY A 238 5.77 16.07 34.01
N VAL A 239 5.47 16.31 32.74
CA VAL A 239 5.53 17.68 32.19
C VAL A 239 4.12 18.20 32.12
N ASP A 240 3.78 19.12 33.02
CA ASP A 240 2.44 19.68 33.12
C ASP A 240 2.03 20.26 31.77
N ASN A 241 0.99 19.67 31.18
CA ASN A 241 0.39 20.07 29.91
C ASN A 241 0.00 21.56 29.85
N MET A 242 -0.04 22.24 31.01
CA MET A 242 -0.26 23.69 31.12
C MET A 242 0.96 24.52 30.69
N ASP A 243 2.20 24.06 30.88
CA ASP A 243 3.39 24.89 30.63
C ASP A 243 3.68 25.08 29.13
N ILE A 244 3.47 24.04 28.32
CA ILE A 244 3.64 24.14 26.87
C ILE A 244 2.52 24.97 26.24
N VAL A 245 1.28 24.83 26.74
CA VAL A 245 0.15 25.63 26.27
C VAL A 245 0.28 27.09 26.70
N SER A 246 0.76 27.37 27.91
CA SER A 246 0.98 28.73 28.40
C SER A 246 2.07 29.44 27.58
N MET A 247 3.21 28.78 27.32
CA MET A 247 4.30 29.30 26.48
C MET A 247 3.85 29.64 25.06
N LEU A 248 2.91 28.88 24.48
CA LEU A 248 2.37 29.11 23.14
C LEU A 248 1.24 30.15 23.09
N THR A 249 0.71 30.59 24.25
CA THR A 249 -0.32 31.63 24.35
C THR A 249 0.22 32.97 24.81
N SER A 250 1.42 33.01 25.42
CA SER A 250 2.07 34.24 25.88
C SER A 250 2.86 35.01 24.82
N SER A 251 2.98 34.46 23.60
CA SER A 251 3.69 35.07 22.46
C SER A 251 2.76 35.50 21.31
N ALA A 252 1.48 35.75 21.61
CA ALA A 252 0.52 36.37 20.70
C ALA A 252 0.29 37.85 21.05
#